data_AF-A0AAD3TQJ0-F1
#
_entry.id   AF-A0AAD3TQJ0-F1
#
_cell.length_a   1.000
_cell.length_b   1.000
_cell.length_c   1.000
_cell.angle_alpha   90.00
_cell.angle_beta   90.00
_cell.angle_gamma   90.00
#
_symmetry.space_group_name_H-M   'P 1'
#
loop_
_entity.id
_entity.type
_entity.pdbx_description
1 polymer ?
#
loop_
_entity_poly.entity_id
_entity_poly.type
_entity_poly.pdbx_seq_one_letter_code
_entity_poly.pdbx_strand_id
1 'polypeptide(L)'
;MKNESKELATLDYPGGKRRAKLRIVSDRVATATQGDCLRCARVAVRNLIIDGSRRTLGRVREASTSPGLVILGGNEGQAVRECAISDPCGFTAVHAREGAKLNYPESSPWGWSLANGVSIACHNSIVRDNVLTDCTDTGVVVYCSPGTKIEENHVTTKRRSAIGGILLVDAEPFSRDYSGIMVKGNVLDASGQAMRVGIGIGPSVLSDDMETIINDGSVIGNHLTGDYMGYGIATAGLQGWTIRDNLDDARYMGQPSDRCLDDPVNPPPQAFIYNSATLKESVVQDGFFDSDFAYRECVGLIVEVDVRVPGWWDAQHLENAHSS
;
A
#
# COMPACT_ATOMS: atom_id res chain seq x y z
N MET A 1 -33.20 -6.30 -20.81
CA MET A 1 -33.06 -6.13 -19.34
C MET A 1 -32.84 -4.66 -19.06
N LYS A 2 -33.58 -4.05 -18.14
CA LYS A 2 -33.39 -2.63 -17.79
C LYS A 2 -32.01 -2.43 -17.14
N ASN A 3 -31.20 -1.57 -17.74
CA ASN A 3 -29.92 -1.08 -17.22
C ASN A 3 -30.21 -0.07 -16.09
N GLU A 4 -30.57 -0.56 -14.90
CA GLU A 4 -30.72 0.30 -13.72
C GLU A 4 -29.37 0.38 -13.00
N SER A 5 -28.76 1.56 -13.03
CA SER A 5 -27.62 1.89 -12.17
C SER A 5 -28.05 1.82 -10.71
N LYS A 6 -27.29 1.11 -9.87
CA LYS A 6 -27.54 1.04 -8.42
C LYS A 6 -26.58 1.95 -7.70
N GLU A 7 -27.08 2.76 -6.78
CA GLU A 7 -26.27 3.72 -6.04
C GLU A 7 -26.55 3.63 -4.55
N LEU A 8 -25.48 3.61 -3.75
CA LEU A 8 -25.52 3.83 -2.32
C LEU A 8 -24.89 5.20 -2.03
N ALA A 9 -25.72 6.16 -1.63
CA ALA A 9 -25.28 7.53 -1.38
C ALA A 9 -26.03 8.21 -0.25
N THR A 10 -25.44 9.28 0.28
CA THR A 10 -26.18 10.23 1.11
C THR A 10 -27.05 11.10 0.22
N LEU A 11 -28.33 11.29 0.60
CA LEU A 11 -29.25 12.21 -0.09
C LEU A 11 -28.62 13.60 -0.23
N ASP A 12 -28.83 14.24 -1.38
CA ASP A 12 -28.28 15.55 -1.77
C ASP A 12 -26.75 15.62 -1.93
N TYR A 13 -26.05 14.48 -1.90
CA TYR A 13 -24.60 14.38 -2.10
C TYR A 13 -23.76 15.39 -1.29
N PRO A 14 -23.98 15.52 0.03
CA PRO A 14 -23.23 16.47 0.83
C PRO A 14 -21.73 16.14 0.90
N GLY A 15 -20.93 17.16 1.15
CA GLY A 15 -19.52 17.04 1.55
C GLY A 15 -19.33 16.98 3.07
N GLY A 16 -18.12 16.61 3.49
CA GLY A 16 -17.68 16.69 4.88
C GLY A 16 -18.51 15.85 5.85
N LYS A 17 -18.80 16.40 7.04
CA LYS A 17 -19.47 15.70 8.15
C LYS A 17 -20.97 15.45 7.94
N ARG A 18 -21.58 16.05 6.91
CA ARG A 18 -23.01 15.88 6.58
C ARG A 18 -23.30 14.57 5.85
N ARG A 19 -22.26 13.85 5.41
CA ARG A 19 -22.39 12.52 4.80
C ARG A 19 -22.96 11.53 5.81
N ALA A 20 -23.85 10.65 5.35
CA ALA A 20 -24.27 9.48 6.10
C ALA A 20 -23.05 8.60 6.42
N LYS A 21 -23.09 7.96 7.58
CA LYS A 21 -22.00 7.13 8.09
C LYS A 21 -22.39 5.66 8.10
N LEU A 22 -21.65 4.84 7.36
CA LEU A 22 -21.64 3.39 7.49
C LEU A 22 -20.50 3.01 8.44
N ARG A 23 -20.81 2.26 9.50
CA ARG A 23 -19.83 1.86 10.50
C ARG A 23 -19.94 0.37 10.80
N ILE A 24 -18.81 -0.32 10.79
CA ILE A 24 -18.70 -1.69 11.29
C ILE A 24 -18.76 -1.68 12.82
N VAL A 25 -19.59 -2.57 13.39
CA VAL A 25 -19.80 -2.70 14.84
C VAL A 25 -19.49 -4.10 15.38
N SER A 26 -18.98 -5.00 14.53
CA SER A 26 -18.61 -6.37 14.90
C SER A 26 -17.18 -6.67 14.46
N ASP A 27 -16.43 -7.36 15.32
CA ASP A 27 -15.08 -7.87 15.07
C ASP A 27 -15.03 -9.07 14.09
N ARG A 28 -16.19 -9.49 13.57
CA ARG A 28 -16.34 -10.61 12.62
C ARG A 28 -16.60 -10.18 11.18
N VAL A 29 -16.72 -8.88 10.92
CA VAL A 29 -17.06 -8.35 9.59
C VAL A 29 -16.06 -7.28 9.20
N ALA A 30 -15.39 -7.43 8.05
CA ALA A 30 -14.49 -6.40 7.53
C ALA A 30 -15.18 -5.48 6.51
N THR A 31 -16.20 -5.96 5.80
CA THR A 31 -16.82 -5.28 4.67
C THR A 31 -18.10 -4.53 5.05
N ALA A 32 -18.14 -3.24 4.73
CA ALA A 32 -19.33 -2.40 4.87
C ALA A 32 -20.14 -2.32 3.58
N THR A 33 -19.49 -2.46 2.42
CA THR A 33 -20.16 -2.39 1.12
C THR A 33 -19.51 -3.37 0.14
N GLN A 34 -20.35 -4.16 -0.53
CA GLN A 34 -19.92 -5.16 -1.49
C GLN A 34 -20.77 -5.04 -2.77
N GLY A 35 -20.10 -4.88 -3.91
CA GLY A 35 -20.70 -4.69 -5.22
C GLY A 35 -19.97 -5.45 -6.32
N ASP A 36 -19.23 -6.50 -5.99
CA ASP A 36 -18.38 -7.25 -6.91
C ASP A 36 -19.05 -8.47 -7.56
N CYS A 37 -20.39 -8.50 -7.57
CA CYS A 37 -21.12 -9.63 -8.13
C CYS A 37 -21.09 -9.63 -9.67
N LEU A 38 -21.22 -10.81 -10.29
CA LEU A 38 -21.23 -10.98 -11.76
C LEU A 38 -22.29 -10.15 -12.51
N ARG A 39 -23.28 -9.59 -11.81
CA ARG A 39 -24.33 -8.74 -12.39
C ARG A 39 -24.33 -7.31 -11.83
N CYS A 40 -23.29 -6.93 -11.10
CA CYS A 40 -23.17 -5.65 -10.42
C CYS A 40 -22.52 -4.59 -11.32
N ALA A 41 -22.97 -4.47 -12.57
CA ALA A 41 -22.54 -3.38 -13.44
C ALA A 41 -23.04 -2.03 -12.89
N ARG A 42 -22.24 -0.98 -13.07
CA ARG A 42 -22.64 0.42 -12.83
C ARG A 42 -23.15 0.68 -11.41
N VAL A 43 -22.53 0.01 -10.43
CA VAL A 43 -22.75 0.24 -9.00
C VAL A 43 -21.89 1.39 -8.52
N ALA A 44 -22.49 2.35 -7.83
CA ALA A 44 -21.77 3.51 -7.28
C ALA A 44 -21.93 3.61 -5.75
N VAL A 45 -20.83 3.95 -5.08
CA VAL A 45 -20.76 4.29 -3.65
C VAL A 45 -20.31 5.74 -3.53
N ARG A 46 -21.16 6.64 -3.03
CA ARG A 46 -20.91 8.08 -3.13
C ARG A 46 -21.25 8.89 -1.90
N ASN A 47 -20.43 9.90 -1.60
CA ASN A 47 -20.71 10.88 -0.56
C ASN A 47 -21.02 10.23 0.80
N LEU A 48 -20.24 9.21 1.19
CA LEU A 48 -20.38 8.51 2.46
C LEU A 48 -19.15 8.69 3.35
N ILE A 49 -19.35 8.52 4.65
CA ILE A 49 -18.27 8.18 5.59
C ILE A 49 -18.37 6.67 5.84
N ILE A 50 -17.32 5.92 5.55
CA ILE A 50 -17.28 4.47 5.75
C ILE A 50 -16.15 4.15 6.74
N ASP A 51 -16.52 3.67 7.91
CA ASP A 51 -15.64 3.48 9.06
C ASP A 51 -15.59 2.00 9.45
N GLY A 52 -14.43 1.38 9.30
CA GLY A 52 -14.23 -0.01 9.67
C GLY A 52 -14.10 -0.22 11.19
N SER A 53 -13.93 0.84 11.99
CA SER A 53 -13.79 0.74 13.46
C SER A 53 -12.61 -0.12 13.93
N ARG A 54 -11.56 -0.29 13.12
CA ARG A 54 -10.39 -1.13 13.47
C ARG A 54 -9.73 -0.75 14.80
N ARG A 55 -9.72 0.53 15.16
CA ARG A 55 -9.10 0.99 16.43
C ARG A 55 -9.81 0.41 17.66
N THR A 56 -11.11 0.16 17.58
CA THR A 56 -11.90 -0.38 18.69
C THR A 56 -12.13 -1.89 18.56
N LEU A 57 -12.30 -2.39 17.33
CA LEU A 57 -12.65 -3.80 17.08
C LEU A 57 -11.42 -4.68 16.81
N GLY A 58 -10.26 -4.08 16.55
CA GLY A 58 -9.10 -4.81 16.08
C GLY A 58 -9.27 -5.28 14.64
N ARG A 59 -8.56 -6.36 14.27
CA ARG A 59 -8.68 -7.01 12.96
C ARG A 59 -9.72 -8.12 13.01
N VAL A 60 -10.33 -8.38 11.85
CA VAL A 60 -10.99 -9.66 11.64
C VAL A 60 -9.91 -10.74 11.63
N ARG A 61 -10.03 -11.74 12.50
CA ARG A 61 -8.98 -12.74 12.74
C ARG A 61 -8.93 -13.82 11.67
N GLU A 62 -10.09 -14.12 11.08
CA GLU A 62 -10.20 -15.11 10.02
C GLU A 62 -9.87 -14.45 8.70
N ALA A 63 -8.76 -14.89 8.13
CA ALA A 63 -8.25 -14.45 6.85
C ALA A 63 -9.35 -14.47 5.75
N SER A 64 -10.02 -15.62 5.59
CA SER A 64 -11.13 -15.77 4.63
C SER A 64 -12.32 -14.79 4.78
N THR A 65 -12.42 -14.08 5.91
CA THR A 65 -13.45 -13.07 6.19
C THR A 65 -12.89 -11.67 6.44
N SER A 66 -11.62 -11.43 6.07
CA SER A 66 -10.89 -10.17 6.25
C SER A 66 -10.65 -9.35 4.95
N PRO A 67 -11.60 -9.24 4.00
CA PRO A 67 -11.38 -8.56 2.72
C PRO A 67 -11.41 -7.02 2.86
N GLY A 68 -11.68 -6.30 1.77
CA GLY A 68 -11.79 -4.84 1.78
C GLY A 68 -12.99 -4.31 2.56
N LEU A 69 -12.85 -3.09 3.11
CA LEU A 69 -13.97 -2.37 3.72
C LEU A 69 -15.04 -1.98 2.69
N VAL A 70 -14.60 -1.59 1.49
CA VAL A 70 -15.43 -1.44 0.29
C VAL A 70 -14.90 -2.37 -0.78
N ILE A 71 -15.76 -3.22 -1.34
CA ILE A 71 -15.40 -4.18 -2.39
C ILE A 71 -16.24 -3.91 -3.63
N LEU A 72 -15.57 -3.65 -4.74
CA LEU A 72 -16.10 -3.58 -6.08
C LEU A 72 -15.26 -4.52 -6.99
N GLY A 73 -15.58 -4.54 -8.27
CA GLY A 73 -14.92 -5.33 -9.30
C GLY A 73 -15.84 -6.38 -9.92
N GLY A 74 -15.26 -7.25 -10.75
CA GLY A 74 -15.99 -8.32 -11.45
C GLY A 74 -17.05 -7.83 -12.46
N ASN A 75 -17.13 -6.53 -12.74
CA ASN A 75 -18.03 -5.95 -13.73
C ASN A 75 -17.63 -4.51 -14.14
N GLU A 76 -18.34 -3.92 -15.11
CA GLU A 76 -18.03 -2.61 -15.67
C GLU A 76 -18.70 -1.43 -14.94
N GLY A 77 -18.10 -0.24 -15.08
CA GLY A 77 -18.74 1.04 -14.76
C GLY A 77 -18.98 1.31 -13.28
N GLN A 78 -18.35 0.54 -12.39
CA GLN A 78 -18.49 0.72 -10.94
C GLN A 78 -17.64 1.89 -10.44
N ALA A 79 -18.04 2.51 -9.33
CA ALA A 79 -17.32 3.68 -8.80
C ALA A 79 -17.42 3.85 -7.29
N VAL A 80 -16.33 4.29 -6.67
CA VAL A 80 -16.32 4.94 -5.35
C VAL A 80 -15.97 6.41 -5.58
N ARG A 81 -16.80 7.35 -5.15
CA ARG A 81 -16.55 8.79 -5.35
C ARG A 81 -16.93 9.62 -4.14
N GLU A 82 -16.16 10.65 -3.82
CA GLU A 82 -16.51 11.61 -2.76
C GLU A 82 -16.72 10.97 -1.37
N CYS A 83 -16.08 9.83 -1.11
CA CYS A 83 -16.18 9.11 0.16
C CYS A 83 -15.01 9.44 1.08
N ALA A 84 -15.24 9.36 2.39
CA ALA A 84 -14.19 9.29 3.40
C ALA A 84 -14.17 7.88 3.97
N ILE A 85 -13.10 7.13 3.73
CA ILE A 85 -12.99 5.72 4.11
C ILE A 85 -11.85 5.58 5.11
N SER A 86 -12.11 4.98 6.27
CA SER A 86 -11.14 4.95 7.37
C SER A 86 -11.18 3.67 8.18
N ASP A 87 -10.05 3.38 8.83
CA ASP A 87 -9.88 2.33 9.83
C ASP A 87 -10.42 0.95 9.38
N PRO A 88 -10.02 0.40 8.21
CA PRO A 88 -10.50 -0.89 7.74
C PRO A 88 -10.03 -2.04 8.65
N CYS A 89 -10.93 -2.94 9.05
CA CYS A 89 -10.57 -4.11 9.85
C CYS A 89 -9.85 -5.20 9.05
N GLY A 90 -9.98 -5.18 7.72
CA GLY A 90 -9.33 -6.12 6.81
C GLY A 90 -8.02 -5.62 6.23
N PHE A 91 -7.63 -6.17 5.08
CA PHE A 91 -6.34 -5.88 4.43
C PHE A 91 -6.36 -4.64 3.51
N THR A 92 -7.52 -4.08 3.19
CA THR A 92 -7.59 -2.88 2.33
C THR A 92 -8.83 -2.03 2.65
N ALA A 93 -8.76 -0.72 2.42
CA ALA A 93 -9.92 0.15 2.53
C ALA A 93 -10.84 0.03 1.30
N VAL A 94 -10.27 0.05 0.09
CA VAL A 94 -11.02 -0.17 -1.16
C VAL A 94 -10.38 -1.28 -1.95
N HIS A 95 -11.19 -2.25 -2.38
CA HIS A 95 -10.77 -3.31 -3.28
C HIS A 95 -11.58 -3.27 -4.57
N ALA A 96 -10.93 -3.08 -5.71
CA ALA A 96 -11.47 -3.43 -7.02
C ALA A 96 -10.88 -4.77 -7.49
N ARG A 97 -11.61 -5.88 -7.35
CA ARG A 97 -11.09 -7.23 -7.60
C ARG A 97 -11.64 -7.87 -8.87
N GLU A 98 -10.81 -8.61 -9.59
CA GLU A 98 -11.23 -9.41 -10.74
C GLU A 98 -11.61 -10.83 -10.31
N GLY A 99 -12.79 -11.28 -10.73
CA GLY A 99 -13.27 -12.63 -10.44
C GLY A 99 -13.52 -12.95 -8.95
N ALA A 100 -13.97 -14.18 -8.70
CA ALA A 100 -14.37 -14.62 -7.35
C ALA A 100 -13.19 -15.06 -6.45
N LYS A 101 -11.96 -15.11 -6.98
CA LYS A 101 -10.81 -15.72 -6.29
C LYS A 101 -9.48 -15.09 -6.71
N LEU A 102 -9.16 -13.97 -6.10
CA LEU A 102 -7.77 -13.65 -5.85
C LEU A 102 -7.45 -14.20 -4.45
N ASN A 103 -6.60 -15.22 -4.40
CA ASN A 103 -6.04 -15.72 -3.14
C ASN A 103 -4.94 -14.74 -2.74
N TYR A 104 -5.27 -13.76 -1.90
CA TYR A 104 -4.28 -12.81 -1.40
C TYR A 104 -3.32 -13.52 -0.45
N PRO A 105 -2.04 -13.12 -0.40
CA PRO A 105 -1.08 -13.65 0.57
C PRO A 105 -1.48 -13.21 1.97
N GLU A 106 -2.31 -14.03 2.60
CA GLU A 106 -2.87 -13.77 3.93
C GLU A 106 -2.03 -14.33 5.08
N SER A 107 -0.79 -14.70 4.80
CA SER A 107 0.07 -15.33 5.79
C SER A 107 1.41 -14.62 5.88
N SER A 108 1.45 -13.44 6.49
CA SER A 108 2.60 -13.16 7.34
C SER A 108 2.41 -14.00 8.61
N PRO A 109 3.29 -14.98 8.91
CA PRO A 109 3.23 -15.78 10.15
C PRO A 109 3.25 -14.93 11.43
N TRP A 110 3.65 -13.67 11.31
CA TRP A 110 3.81 -12.70 12.40
C TRP A 110 2.62 -11.75 12.59
N GLY A 111 1.45 -12.02 12.01
CA GLY A 111 0.22 -11.27 12.31
C GLY A 111 0.33 -9.76 12.01
N TRP A 112 0.97 -9.39 10.89
CA TRP A 112 1.17 -7.98 10.60
C TRP A 112 -0.17 -7.27 10.41
N SER A 113 -0.20 -6.04 10.91
CA SER A 113 -1.40 -5.24 11.03
C SER A 113 -1.59 -4.33 9.77
N LEU A 114 -1.16 -4.80 8.60
CA LEU A 114 -1.05 -3.91 7.43
C LEU A 114 -2.31 -3.83 6.59
N ALA A 115 -2.73 -2.62 6.29
CA ALA A 115 -3.86 -2.36 5.42
C ALA A 115 -3.48 -1.39 4.32
N ASN A 116 -3.84 -1.78 3.10
CA ASN A 116 -3.75 -0.96 1.90
C ASN A 116 -4.80 0.16 1.91
N GLY A 117 -4.50 1.27 1.25
CA GLY A 117 -5.52 2.27 0.92
C GLY A 117 -6.43 1.74 -0.18
N VAL A 118 -5.84 1.46 -1.34
CA VAL A 118 -6.54 0.93 -2.50
C VAL A 118 -5.82 -0.30 -3.02
N SER A 119 -6.58 -1.36 -3.27
CA SER A 119 -6.14 -2.58 -3.95
C SER A 119 -6.86 -2.69 -5.28
N ILE A 120 -6.13 -2.79 -6.38
CA ILE A 120 -6.71 -2.88 -7.72
C ILE A 120 -6.18 -4.10 -8.47
N ALA A 121 -7.11 -4.88 -8.99
CA ALA A 121 -6.84 -6.05 -9.83
C ALA A 121 -7.74 -6.09 -11.06
N CYS A 122 -8.52 -5.03 -11.35
CA CYS A 122 -9.43 -4.98 -12.51
C CYS A 122 -8.83 -4.17 -13.66
N HIS A 123 -8.91 -4.68 -14.88
CA HIS A 123 -8.39 -3.98 -16.07
C HIS A 123 -9.01 -2.57 -16.24
N ASN A 124 -8.31 -1.67 -16.93
CA ASN A 124 -8.82 -0.37 -17.39
C ASN A 124 -9.45 0.47 -16.27
N SER A 125 -8.90 0.38 -15.06
CA SER A 125 -9.40 1.11 -13.91
C SER A 125 -8.73 2.47 -13.75
N ILE A 126 -9.31 3.34 -12.92
CA ILE A 126 -8.74 4.66 -12.63
C ILE A 126 -8.78 4.90 -11.11
N VAL A 127 -7.60 5.12 -10.53
CA VAL A 127 -7.42 5.60 -9.16
C VAL A 127 -6.82 7.00 -9.25
N ARG A 128 -7.64 8.03 -9.03
CA ARG A 128 -7.17 9.41 -9.17
C ARG A 128 -7.74 10.38 -8.15
N ASP A 129 -7.01 11.47 -7.95
CA ASP A 129 -7.39 12.59 -7.09
C ASP A 129 -7.69 12.17 -5.63
N ASN A 130 -7.00 11.13 -5.13
CA ASN A 130 -7.19 10.64 -3.76
C ASN A 130 -6.15 11.20 -2.80
N VAL A 131 -6.56 11.36 -1.54
CA VAL A 131 -5.65 11.59 -0.41
C VAL A 131 -5.63 10.33 0.44
N LEU A 132 -4.49 9.65 0.45
CA LEU A 132 -4.26 8.39 1.16
C LEU A 132 -3.29 8.68 2.30
N THR A 133 -3.72 8.49 3.54
CA THR A 133 -2.92 8.90 4.72
C THR A 133 -2.85 7.78 5.73
N ASP A 134 -1.63 7.51 6.22
CA ASP A 134 -1.35 6.54 7.28
C ASP A 134 -1.83 5.11 6.95
N CYS A 135 -1.79 4.74 5.66
CA CYS A 135 -1.86 3.35 5.22
C CYS A 135 -0.68 2.60 5.85
N THR A 136 -0.92 1.38 6.33
CA THR A 136 0.15 0.60 6.99
C THR A 136 0.81 -0.40 6.05
N ASP A 137 0.13 -0.80 4.98
CA ASP A 137 0.71 -1.62 3.92
C ASP A 137 1.23 -0.72 2.80
N THR A 138 0.44 -0.50 1.74
CA THR A 138 0.71 0.54 0.75
C THR A 138 -0.46 1.50 0.55
N GLY A 139 -0.18 2.70 0.03
CA GLY A 139 -1.23 3.60 -0.43
C GLY A 139 -2.08 2.95 -1.52
N VAL A 140 -1.42 2.52 -2.60
CA VAL A 140 -2.04 1.80 -3.71
C VAL A 140 -1.23 0.54 -4.05
N VAL A 141 -1.88 -0.61 -4.12
CA VAL A 141 -1.31 -1.85 -4.68
C VAL A 141 -2.03 -2.20 -5.97
N VAL A 142 -1.24 -2.47 -7.02
CA VAL A 142 -1.70 -2.90 -8.34
C VAL A 142 -1.34 -4.36 -8.52
N TYR A 143 -2.36 -5.22 -8.45
CA TYR A 143 -2.25 -6.64 -8.78
C TYR A 143 -2.38 -6.79 -10.30
N CYS A 144 -1.26 -6.65 -11.02
CA CYS A 144 -1.11 -6.91 -12.47
C CYS A 144 -2.36 -6.50 -13.27
N SER A 145 -2.63 -5.21 -13.44
CA SER A 145 -3.96 -4.70 -13.81
C SER A 145 -3.92 -3.90 -15.13
N PRO A 146 -3.85 -4.55 -16.30
CA PRO A 146 -3.64 -3.90 -17.59
C PRO A 146 -4.56 -2.70 -17.85
N GLY A 147 -4.00 -1.63 -18.42
CA GLY A 147 -4.71 -0.40 -18.77
C GLY A 147 -5.10 0.51 -17.59
N THR A 148 -4.76 0.13 -16.35
CA THR A 148 -5.11 0.90 -15.16
C THR A 148 -4.27 2.16 -14.99
N LYS A 149 -4.92 3.26 -14.62
CA LYS A 149 -4.30 4.57 -14.38
C LYS A 149 -4.32 4.94 -12.91
N ILE A 150 -3.16 5.27 -12.36
CA ILE A 150 -2.96 5.75 -10.99
C ILE A 150 -2.42 7.18 -11.09
N GLU A 151 -3.31 8.16 -11.05
CA GLU A 151 -3.01 9.54 -11.45
C GLU A 151 -3.31 10.56 -10.34
N GLU A 152 -2.40 11.51 -10.11
CA GLU A 152 -2.68 12.70 -9.26
C GLU A 152 -3.15 12.35 -7.83
N ASN A 153 -2.66 11.25 -7.24
CA ASN A 153 -2.94 10.90 -5.85
C ASN A 153 -1.86 11.45 -4.93
N HIS A 154 -2.23 11.79 -3.70
CA HIS A 154 -1.31 12.16 -2.63
C HIS A 154 -1.30 11.06 -1.57
N VAL A 155 -0.18 10.35 -1.45
CA VAL A 155 0.04 9.31 -0.43
C VAL A 155 0.97 9.85 0.65
N THR A 156 0.56 9.81 1.92
CA THR A 156 1.35 10.37 3.02
C THR A 156 1.46 9.43 4.23
N THR A 157 2.67 9.29 4.78
CA THR A 157 2.93 8.64 6.09
C THR A 157 3.20 9.71 7.15
N LYS A 158 2.16 10.14 7.88
CA LYS A 158 2.26 11.22 8.89
C LYS A 158 2.45 10.68 10.30
N ARG A 159 1.71 9.62 10.64
CA ARG A 159 1.65 9.06 12.01
C ARG A 159 1.85 7.56 12.05
N ARG A 160 1.87 6.89 10.89
CA ARG A 160 2.15 5.47 10.78
C ARG A 160 3.08 5.21 9.61
N SER A 161 3.94 4.22 9.78
CA SER A 161 4.79 3.73 8.71
C SER A 161 4.00 2.89 7.71
N ALA A 162 4.41 2.95 6.45
CA ALA A 162 3.93 2.12 5.35
C ALA A 162 5.09 1.31 4.75
N ILE A 163 4.77 0.14 4.19
CA ILE A 163 5.68 -0.57 3.28
C ILE A 163 5.86 0.25 2.00
N GLY A 164 4.75 0.62 1.36
CA GLY A 164 4.76 1.23 0.04
C GLY A 164 3.99 2.55 -0.03
N GLY A 165 4.37 3.44 -0.95
CA GLY A 165 3.47 4.46 -1.47
C GLY A 165 2.55 3.87 -2.54
N ILE A 166 3.16 3.39 -3.62
CA ILE A 166 2.52 2.67 -4.73
C ILE A 166 3.33 1.42 -5.07
N LEU A 167 2.67 0.27 -5.24
CA LEU A 167 3.33 -1.01 -5.53
C LEU A 167 2.73 -1.68 -6.76
N LEU A 168 3.61 -2.19 -7.63
CA LEU A 168 3.33 -2.92 -8.87
C LEU A 168 4.22 -4.18 -8.90
N VAL A 169 4.03 -5.06 -7.92
CA VAL A 169 4.97 -6.15 -7.60
C VAL A 169 4.42 -7.55 -7.91
N ASP A 170 3.14 -7.65 -8.24
CA ASP A 170 2.48 -8.94 -8.44
C ASP A 170 2.48 -9.36 -9.91
N ALA A 171 2.71 -10.64 -10.19
CA ALA A 171 2.63 -11.19 -11.56
C ALA A 171 1.19 -11.49 -12.02
N GLU A 172 0.24 -11.62 -11.09
CA GLU A 172 -1.11 -12.12 -11.33
C GLU A 172 -2.16 -11.04 -11.01
N PRO A 173 -3.37 -11.10 -11.61
CA PRO A 173 -3.97 -12.22 -12.33
C PRO A 173 -3.84 -12.20 -13.86
N PHE A 174 -3.14 -11.22 -14.44
CA PHE A 174 -3.05 -11.06 -15.90
C PHE A 174 -1.71 -11.53 -16.47
N SER A 175 -1.13 -12.59 -15.90
CA SER A 175 0.05 -13.26 -16.49
C SER A 175 1.20 -12.30 -16.81
N ARG A 176 1.51 -11.42 -15.86
CA ARG A 176 2.62 -10.44 -15.90
C ARG A 176 2.42 -9.29 -16.89
N ASP A 177 1.19 -9.09 -17.38
CA ASP A 177 0.83 -7.99 -18.28
C ASP A 177 0.51 -6.71 -17.50
N TYR A 178 1.37 -5.71 -17.64
CA TYR A 178 1.18 -4.36 -17.13
C TYR A 178 0.96 -3.36 -18.28
N SER A 179 0.66 -3.85 -19.49
CA SER A 179 0.47 -3.00 -20.67
C SER A 179 -0.60 -1.94 -20.45
N GLY A 180 -0.29 -0.70 -20.86
CA GLY A 180 -1.17 0.45 -20.68
C GLY A 180 -1.30 0.96 -19.25
N ILE A 181 -0.65 0.36 -18.24
CA ILE A 181 -0.61 0.94 -16.90
C ILE A 181 0.16 2.26 -16.91
N MET A 182 -0.38 3.23 -16.17
CA MET A 182 0.25 4.53 -15.99
C MET A 182 0.16 4.99 -14.53
N VAL A 183 1.31 5.12 -13.88
CA VAL A 183 1.47 5.74 -12.56
C VAL A 183 2.06 7.12 -12.77
N LYS A 184 1.23 8.16 -12.64
CA LYS A 184 1.61 9.50 -13.08
C LYS A 184 1.16 10.63 -12.15
N GLY A 185 2.04 11.60 -11.93
CA GLY A 185 1.68 12.83 -11.21
C GLY A 185 1.31 12.59 -9.74
N ASN A 186 1.67 11.45 -9.16
CA ASN A 186 1.39 11.19 -7.75
C ASN A 186 2.44 11.87 -6.86
N VAL A 187 2.01 12.33 -5.69
CA VAL A 187 2.89 12.86 -4.64
C VAL A 187 3.00 11.85 -3.51
N LEU A 188 4.21 11.38 -3.23
CA LEU A 188 4.52 10.42 -2.17
C LEU A 188 5.31 11.16 -1.09
N ASP A 189 4.65 11.43 0.03
CA ASP A 189 5.17 12.27 1.11
C ASP A 189 5.45 11.44 2.37
N ALA A 190 6.72 11.19 2.66
CA ALA A 190 7.16 10.55 3.90
C ALA A 190 7.42 11.59 5.02
N SER A 191 6.44 12.46 5.30
CA SER A 191 6.65 13.65 6.14
C SER A 191 6.77 13.39 7.64
N GLY A 192 6.25 12.28 8.18
CA GLY A 192 6.24 12.06 9.63
C GLY A 192 6.59 10.66 10.11
N GLN A 193 6.49 9.65 9.24
CA GLN A 193 6.84 8.26 9.52
C GLN A 193 7.36 7.58 8.26
N ALA A 194 7.94 6.39 8.44
CA ALA A 194 8.59 5.65 7.35
C ALA A 194 7.65 5.37 6.19
N MET A 195 8.08 5.70 4.97
CA MET A 195 7.61 5.05 3.76
C MET A 195 8.78 4.22 3.22
N ARG A 196 8.74 2.90 3.38
CA ARG A 196 9.92 2.05 3.10
C ARG A 196 10.28 2.05 1.62
N VAL A 197 9.28 2.08 0.74
CA VAL A 197 9.44 2.24 -0.70
C VAL A 197 8.39 3.23 -1.21
N GLY A 198 8.80 4.30 -1.89
CA GLY A 198 7.87 5.26 -2.51
C GLY A 198 7.08 4.60 -3.64
N ILE A 199 7.77 4.15 -4.69
CA ILE A 199 7.20 3.34 -5.77
C ILE A 199 8.03 2.06 -5.95
N GLY A 200 7.38 0.92 -5.77
CA GLY A 200 7.97 -0.40 -6.01
C GLY A 200 7.46 -1.03 -7.29
N ILE A 201 8.34 -1.48 -8.17
CA ILE A 201 7.99 -2.11 -9.44
C ILE A 201 8.75 -3.44 -9.57
N GLY A 202 7.99 -4.52 -9.75
CA GLY A 202 8.51 -5.87 -9.93
C GLY A 202 8.64 -6.68 -8.64
N PRO A 203 8.62 -8.02 -8.73
CA PRO A 203 8.41 -8.89 -7.57
C PRO A 203 9.50 -8.80 -6.50
N SER A 204 10.77 -8.62 -6.88
CA SER A 204 11.86 -8.63 -5.89
C SER A 204 11.83 -7.45 -4.93
N VAL A 205 11.03 -6.42 -5.21
CA VAL A 205 10.86 -5.31 -4.27
C VAL A 205 10.28 -5.79 -2.95
N LEU A 206 9.33 -6.74 -2.97
CA LEU A 206 8.64 -7.28 -1.78
C LEU A 206 8.78 -8.81 -1.61
N SER A 207 9.70 -9.44 -2.32
CA SER A 207 9.90 -10.89 -2.22
C SER A 207 11.35 -11.25 -2.52
N ASP A 208 11.66 -12.53 -2.36
CA ASP A 208 12.89 -13.19 -2.82
C ASP A 208 12.79 -13.66 -4.29
N ASP A 209 11.69 -13.34 -5.00
CA ASP A 209 11.54 -13.62 -6.42
C ASP A 209 12.36 -12.62 -7.26
N MET A 210 13.57 -13.04 -7.59
CA MET A 210 14.52 -12.32 -8.44
C MET A 210 14.40 -12.66 -9.92
N GLU A 211 13.58 -13.65 -10.28
CA GLU A 211 13.57 -14.24 -11.62
C GLU A 211 12.39 -13.77 -12.46
N THR A 212 11.25 -13.49 -11.81
CA THR A 212 10.03 -13.09 -12.52
C THR A 212 10.19 -11.73 -13.17
N ILE A 213 9.92 -11.69 -14.48
CA ILE A 213 9.87 -10.48 -15.29
C ILE A 213 8.41 -10.06 -15.54
N ILE A 214 8.05 -8.82 -15.21
CA ILE A 214 6.77 -8.20 -15.53
C ILE A 214 6.90 -7.23 -16.72
N ASN A 215 5.86 -7.15 -17.55
CA ASN A 215 5.94 -6.58 -18.90
C ASN A 215 5.13 -5.31 -19.04
N ASP A 216 5.74 -4.31 -19.67
CA ASP A 216 5.16 -3.03 -20.05
C ASP A 216 4.65 -2.19 -18.89
N GLY A 217 4.35 -0.92 -19.15
CA GLY A 217 3.83 0.00 -18.16
C GLY A 217 4.70 1.24 -17.99
N SER A 218 4.18 2.20 -17.26
CA SER A 218 4.83 3.51 -17.14
C SER A 218 4.70 4.13 -15.75
N VAL A 219 5.83 4.68 -15.27
CA VAL A 219 5.93 5.44 -14.02
C VAL A 219 6.56 6.79 -14.34
N ILE A 220 5.72 7.82 -14.46
CA ILE A 220 6.10 9.08 -15.10
C ILE A 220 5.73 10.27 -14.22
N GLY A 221 6.67 11.18 -13.95
CA GLY A 221 6.32 12.49 -13.39
C GLY A 221 5.76 12.42 -11.97
N ASN A 222 6.15 11.43 -11.17
CA ASN A 222 5.76 11.37 -9.76
C ASN A 222 6.76 12.18 -8.91
N HIS A 223 6.30 12.72 -7.78
CA HIS A 223 7.11 13.50 -6.87
C HIS A 223 7.25 12.77 -5.52
N LEU A 224 8.48 12.49 -5.13
CA LEU A 224 8.85 11.87 -3.87
C LEU A 224 9.45 12.93 -2.95
N THR A 225 8.89 13.07 -1.74
CA THR A 225 9.26 14.09 -0.76
C THR A 225 9.19 13.54 0.67
N GLY A 226 9.70 14.31 1.64
CA GLY A 226 9.61 14.03 3.07
C GLY A 226 10.89 13.47 3.67
N ASP A 227 10.99 13.49 4.99
CA ASP A 227 12.23 13.21 5.72
C ASP A 227 12.46 11.72 6.04
N TYR A 228 11.44 10.88 5.82
CA TYR A 228 11.40 9.50 6.32
C TYR A 228 11.26 8.46 5.19
N MET A 229 11.86 8.71 4.02
CA MET A 229 11.82 7.79 2.88
C MET A 229 12.88 6.69 3.02
N GLY A 230 12.53 5.44 2.71
CA GLY A 230 13.48 4.33 2.63
C GLY A 230 14.12 4.23 1.25
N TYR A 231 13.35 3.85 0.23
CA TYR A 231 13.76 3.92 -1.17
C TYR A 231 12.74 4.75 -1.93
N GLY A 232 13.20 5.59 -2.86
CA GLY A 232 12.28 6.40 -3.64
C GLY A 232 11.55 5.56 -4.67
N ILE A 233 12.25 5.18 -5.75
CA ILE A 233 11.76 4.21 -6.73
C ILE A 233 12.71 3.02 -6.74
N ALA A 234 12.18 1.84 -6.43
CA ALA A 234 12.89 0.57 -6.50
C ALA A 234 12.28 -0.30 -7.60
N THR A 235 13.12 -0.75 -8.53
CA THR A 235 12.65 -1.53 -9.68
C THR A 235 13.55 -2.70 -10.06
N ALA A 236 12.98 -3.87 -10.31
CA ALA A 236 13.71 -5.03 -10.80
C ALA A 236 12.74 -5.97 -11.53
N GLY A 237 13.26 -6.86 -12.36
CA GLY A 237 12.41 -7.84 -13.07
C GLY A 237 11.46 -7.20 -14.07
N LEU A 238 11.95 -6.30 -14.93
CA LEU A 238 11.11 -5.51 -15.83
C LEU A 238 11.44 -5.74 -17.30
N GLN A 239 10.41 -5.79 -18.15
CA GLN A 239 10.55 -5.75 -19.61
C GLN A 239 9.64 -4.68 -20.23
N GLY A 240 10.16 -3.83 -21.14
CA GLY A 240 9.34 -2.86 -21.87
C GLY A 240 8.81 -1.67 -21.05
N TRP A 241 9.37 -1.40 -19.87
CA TRP A 241 8.88 -0.34 -18.99
C TRP A 241 9.43 1.04 -19.34
N THR A 242 8.66 2.09 -19.03
CA THR A 242 9.12 3.48 -19.11
C THR A 242 9.03 4.17 -17.75
N ILE A 243 10.18 4.47 -17.14
CA ILE A 243 10.30 5.14 -15.84
C ILE A 243 11.05 6.46 -16.05
N ARG A 244 10.36 7.60 -16.04
CA ARG A 244 10.98 8.89 -16.36
C ARG A 244 10.33 10.10 -15.72
N ASP A 245 11.07 11.20 -15.70
CA ASP A 245 10.61 12.51 -15.20
C ASP A 245 10.12 12.50 -13.74
N ASN A 246 10.45 11.47 -12.96
CA ASN A 246 10.14 11.42 -11.53
C ASN A 246 11.10 12.35 -10.78
N LEU A 247 10.52 13.19 -9.93
CA LEU A 247 11.22 14.17 -9.11
C LEU A 247 11.42 13.59 -7.71
N ASP A 248 12.61 13.77 -7.18
CA ASP A 248 12.94 13.42 -5.80
C ASP A 248 13.56 14.61 -5.07
N ASP A 249 12.97 14.98 -3.94
CA ASP A 249 13.52 15.89 -2.92
C ASP A 249 13.41 15.29 -1.50
N ALA A 250 13.18 13.98 -1.40
CA ALA A 250 13.08 13.28 -0.13
C ALA A 250 14.44 13.11 0.56
N ARG A 251 14.41 12.87 1.87
CA ARG A 251 15.57 12.38 2.62
C ARG A 251 15.45 10.89 2.86
N TYR A 252 16.58 10.21 2.65
CA TYR A 252 16.66 8.77 2.74
C TYR A 252 17.24 8.30 4.06
N MET A 253 16.52 7.42 4.73
CA MET A 253 16.91 6.86 6.01
C MET A 253 16.36 5.46 6.24
N GLY A 254 16.97 4.74 7.17
CA GLY A 254 16.61 3.38 7.51
C GLY A 254 17.84 2.48 7.64
N GLN A 255 17.68 1.40 8.38
CA GLN A 255 18.71 0.37 8.55
C GLN A 255 18.11 -1.00 8.25
N PRO A 256 18.92 -1.94 7.72
CA PRO A 256 18.53 -3.33 7.62
C PRO A 256 18.05 -3.85 8.98
N SER A 257 16.95 -4.59 8.98
CA SER A 257 16.50 -5.34 10.16
C SER A 257 16.88 -6.82 10.02
N ASP A 258 16.68 -7.61 11.08
CA ASP A 258 16.84 -9.07 11.07
C ASP A 258 15.93 -9.79 10.06
N ARG A 259 15.03 -9.07 9.38
CA ARG A 259 14.19 -9.59 8.29
C ARG A 259 14.82 -9.45 6.91
N CYS A 260 15.92 -8.70 6.81
CA CYS A 260 16.63 -8.57 5.56
C CYS A 260 17.33 -9.89 5.23
N LEU A 261 17.38 -10.21 3.94
CA LEU A 261 18.16 -11.33 3.45
C LEU A 261 19.65 -11.00 3.60
N ASP A 262 20.45 -12.03 3.88
CA ASP A 262 21.90 -11.91 3.92
C ASP A 262 22.49 -11.79 2.50
N ASP A 263 21.79 -12.30 1.49
CA ASP A 263 22.17 -12.25 0.07
C ASP A 263 20.90 -12.16 -0.81
N PRO A 264 20.79 -11.16 -1.72
CA PRO A 264 21.71 -10.05 -1.91
C PRO A 264 21.70 -9.06 -0.75
N VAL A 265 22.87 -8.50 -0.43
CA VAL A 265 22.98 -7.41 0.55
C VAL A 265 22.37 -6.14 -0.05
N ASN A 266 21.25 -5.73 0.53
CA ASN A 266 20.55 -4.50 0.16
C ASN A 266 21.45 -3.26 0.39
N PRO A 267 21.76 -2.43 -0.65
CA PRO A 267 22.38 -1.12 -0.48
C PRO A 267 21.54 -0.22 0.43
N PRO A 268 22.14 0.85 1.00
CA PRO A 268 21.42 1.76 1.88
C PRO A 268 20.23 2.45 1.19
N PRO A 269 19.25 2.92 1.99
CA PRO A 269 18.20 3.84 1.57
C PRO A 269 18.67 4.92 0.59
N GLN A 270 18.01 5.06 -0.56
CA GLN A 270 18.39 6.00 -1.60
C GLN A 270 17.25 6.30 -2.58
N ALA A 271 17.46 7.33 -3.40
CA ALA A 271 16.47 7.84 -4.35
C ALA A 271 15.97 6.81 -5.33
N PHE A 272 16.83 6.38 -6.22
CA PHE A 272 16.44 5.55 -7.33
C PHE A 272 17.37 4.35 -7.41
N ILE A 273 16.78 3.17 -7.49
CA ILE A 273 17.53 1.92 -7.55
C ILE A 273 16.89 0.94 -8.52
N TYR A 274 17.75 0.26 -9.27
CA TYR A 274 17.36 -0.77 -10.20
C TYR A 274 18.33 -1.95 -10.19
N ASN A 275 17.89 -3.06 -10.78
CA ASN A 275 18.72 -4.21 -11.07
C ASN A 275 18.92 -4.33 -12.60
N SER A 276 20.06 -3.89 -13.13
CA SER A 276 20.28 -3.85 -14.57
C SER A 276 20.21 -5.24 -15.23
N ALA A 277 20.61 -6.30 -14.52
CA ALA A 277 20.60 -7.68 -15.01
C ALA A 277 19.19 -8.19 -15.35
N THR A 278 18.16 -7.62 -14.70
CA THR A 278 16.75 -8.00 -14.90
C THR A 278 15.92 -6.93 -15.61
N LEU A 279 16.54 -5.85 -16.10
CA LEU A 279 15.89 -4.85 -16.93
C LEU A 279 16.09 -5.15 -18.42
N LYS A 280 15.00 -5.44 -19.13
CA LYS A 280 15.00 -5.75 -20.56
C LYS A 280 14.22 -4.69 -21.32
N GLU A 281 14.81 -4.13 -22.37
CA GLU A 281 14.12 -3.21 -23.30
C GLU A 281 13.35 -2.07 -22.59
N SER A 282 13.82 -1.68 -21.40
CA SER A 282 13.16 -0.72 -20.52
C SER A 282 13.94 0.59 -20.52
N VAL A 283 13.22 1.70 -20.43
CA VAL A 283 13.79 3.05 -20.38
C VAL A 283 13.64 3.57 -18.97
N VAL A 284 14.77 3.87 -18.34
CA VAL A 284 14.83 4.44 -16.98
C VAL A 284 15.57 5.76 -17.06
N GLN A 285 15.07 6.79 -16.37
CA GLN A 285 15.75 8.08 -16.25
C GLN A 285 17.11 7.97 -15.56
N ASP A 286 17.94 8.98 -15.75
CA ASP A 286 19.22 9.08 -15.07
C ASP A 286 19.06 9.15 -13.52
N GLY A 287 20.12 8.78 -12.81
CA GLY A 287 20.19 8.85 -11.34
C GLY A 287 19.87 7.54 -10.62
N PHE A 288 19.47 6.50 -11.34
CA PHE A 288 19.29 5.16 -10.79
C PHE A 288 20.64 4.50 -10.45
N PHE A 289 20.76 4.01 -9.22
CA PHE A 289 21.89 3.19 -8.77
C PHE A 289 21.65 1.72 -9.10
N ASP A 290 22.61 1.08 -9.75
CA ASP A 290 22.53 -0.34 -10.11
C ASP A 290 22.96 -1.23 -8.96
N SER A 291 22.13 -2.19 -8.57
CA SER A 291 22.43 -3.17 -7.53
C SER A 291 21.54 -4.40 -7.62
N ASP A 292 22.09 -5.54 -7.20
CA ASP A 292 21.27 -6.67 -6.81
C ASP A 292 20.53 -6.36 -5.52
N PHE A 293 19.25 -6.78 -5.46
CA PHE A 293 18.41 -6.56 -4.28
C PHE A 293 17.14 -7.37 -4.24
N ALA A 294 16.70 -7.67 -3.02
CA ALA A 294 15.45 -8.34 -2.73
C ALA A 294 14.83 -7.81 -1.44
N TYR A 295 13.52 -7.95 -1.28
CA TYR A 295 12.80 -7.77 -0.01
C TYR A 295 13.06 -6.41 0.68
N ARG A 296 12.86 -5.31 -0.04
CA ARG A 296 13.25 -3.95 0.39
C ARG A 296 12.44 -3.41 1.56
N GLU A 297 11.26 -3.96 1.81
CA GLU A 297 10.48 -3.66 3.00
C GLU A 297 11.16 -4.11 4.29
N CYS A 298 12.25 -4.88 4.24
CA CYS A 298 13.00 -5.28 5.42
C CYS A 298 13.72 -4.11 6.10
N VAL A 299 13.90 -2.98 5.41
CA VAL A 299 14.53 -1.79 5.98
C VAL A 299 13.57 -1.09 6.94
N GLY A 300 13.95 -1.04 8.21
CA GLY A 300 13.22 -0.35 9.26
C GLY A 300 13.82 1.02 9.55
N LEU A 301 13.00 1.98 9.96
CA LEU A 301 13.54 3.15 10.64
C LEU A 301 13.86 2.78 12.08
N ILE A 302 15.12 2.96 12.48
CA ILE A 302 15.45 3.05 13.90
C ILE A 302 14.96 4.42 14.34
N VAL A 303 13.85 4.45 15.07
CA VAL A 303 13.62 5.54 16.01
C VAL A 303 14.51 5.19 17.19
N GLU A 304 15.61 5.91 17.40
CA GLU A 304 16.28 5.88 18.70
C GLU A 304 15.22 6.27 19.73
N VAL A 305 14.72 5.28 20.45
CA VAL A 305 14.00 5.56 21.69
C VAL A 305 15.12 5.90 22.67
N ASP A 306 15.36 7.18 22.92
CA ASP A 306 16.16 7.62 24.07
C ASP A 306 15.40 7.16 25.32
N VAL A 307 15.64 5.91 25.74
CA VAL A 307 15.14 5.38 27.00
C VAL A 307 15.97 6.06 28.09
N ARG A 308 15.63 7.30 28.41
CA ARG A 308 16.01 7.88 29.70
C ARG A 308 15.25 7.13 30.77
N VAL A 309 15.84 6.04 31.25
CA VAL A 309 15.42 5.40 32.49
C VAL A 309 15.62 6.46 33.59
N PRO A 310 14.57 6.99 34.24
CA PRO A 310 14.75 7.85 35.39
C PRO A 310 15.42 7.02 36.48
N GLY A 311 16.55 7.52 36.97
CA GLY A 311 17.50 6.80 37.81
C GLY A 311 16.86 5.92 38.89
N TRP A 312 17.26 4.64 38.88
CA TRP A 312 17.18 3.80 40.06
C TRP A 312 18.58 3.66 40.65
N TRP A 313 18.60 3.95 41.94
CA TRP A 313 19.74 4.18 42.80
C TRP A 313 20.57 2.94 43.05
N ASP A 314 21.83 3.21 43.42
CA ASP A 314 22.83 2.31 43.93
C ASP A 314 22.27 1.18 44.80
N ALA A 315 22.69 -0.04 44.44
CA ALA A 315 22.60 -1.21 45.29
C ALA A 315 23.52 -1.04 46.50
N GLN A 316 22.98 -0.59 47.63
CA GLN A 316 23.58 -0.80 48.95
C GLN A 316 22.50 -0.64 50.04
N HIS A 317 22.47 -1.61 50.95
CA HIS A 317 21.73 -1.66 52.23
C HIS A 317 20.32 -2.28 52.23
N LEU A 318 20.28 -3.62 52.32
CA LEU A 318 19.29 -4.33 53.14
C LEU A 318 19.98 -5.53 53.82
N GLU A 319 20.82 -5.23 54.80
CA GLU A 319 21.12 -6.14 55.89
C GLU A 319 20.58 -5.53 57.18
N ASN A 320 19.92 -6.38 57.97
CA ASN A 320 19.54 -6.26 59.38
C ASN A 320 18.10 -5.85 59.73
N ALA A 321 17.56 -6.71 60.60
CA ALA A 321 16.62 -6.47 61.69
C ALA A 321 15.26 -7.21 61.65
N HIS A 322 15.38 -8.50 62.01
CA HIS A 322 14.80 -9.10 63.23
C HIS A 322 13.44 -9.82 63.19
N SER A 323 13.57 -11.13 63.42
CA SER A 323 12.80 -11.91 64.38
C SER A 323 12.59 -11.21 65.72
N SER A 324 11.32 -11.04 66.12
CA SER A 324 10.77 -11.03 67.48
C SER A 324 9.26 -11.17 67.37
#